data_AF-A0A843T3K4-F1
#
_entry.id   AF-A0A843T3K4-F1
#
_cell.length_a   1.000
_cell.length_b   1.000
_cell.length_c   1.000
_cell.angle_alpha   90.00
_cell.angle_beta   90.00
_cell.angle_gamma   90.00
#
_symmetry.space_group_name_H-M   'P 1'
#
loop_
_entity.id
_entity.type
_entity.pdbx_description
1 polymer ?
#
loop_
_entity_poly.entity_id
_entity_poly.type
_entity_poly.pdbx_seq_one_letter_code
_entity_poly.pdbx_strand_id
1 'polypeptide(L)'
;MSPSVAVKQGRWDFAQLYDWYRYLNQHLWPVEGLSFSDIQEARNRLEYGAIDEPTRVEVENILADLDVPCFLVAIEIREYAVPLASVP
;
A
#
# COMPACT_ATOMS: atom_id res chain seq x y z
N MET A 1 15.41 30.18 -6.62
CA MET A 1 15.00 29.73 -5.26
C MET A 1 15.43 28.30 -5.11
N SER A 2 16.24 27.97 -4.11
CA SER A 2 16.53 26.58 -3.77
C SER A 2 15.31 26.00 -3.04
N PRO A 3 14.90 24.75 -3.31
CA PRO A 3 13.83 24.12 -2.56
C PRO A 3 14.21 24.05 -1.07
N SER A 4 13.31 24.48 -0.19
CA SER A 4 13.47 24.32 1.26
C SER A 4 13.16 22.87 1.64
N VAL A 5 14.01 22.27 2.47
CA VAL A 5 13.77 20.94 3.02
C VAL A 5 12.95 21.08 4.31
N ALA A 6 11.84 20.33 4.39
CA ALA A 6 11.00 20.27 5.59
C ALA A 6 11.06 18.86 6.19
N VAL A 7 11.37 18.76 7.48
CA VAL A 7 11.37 17.51 8.24
C VAL A 7 10.03 17.36 8.96
N LYS A 8 9.38 16.20 8.83
CA LYS A 8 8.12 15.87 9.51
C LYS A 8 8.34 14.67 10.43
N GLN A 9 7.72 14.71 11.61
CA GLN A 9 7.67 13.56 12.52
C GLN A 9 6.64 12.55 12.01
N GLY A 10 7.00 11.27 11.99
CA GLY A 10 6.13 10.15 11.65
C GLY A 10 5.93 9.22 12.85
N ARG A 11 4.87 8.41 12.81
CA ARG A 11 4.63 7.33 13.77
C ARG A 11 5.60 6.16 13.56
N TRP A 12 5.95 5.89 12.30
CA TRP A 12 6.91 4.87 11.92
C TRP A 12 8.16 5.51 11.32
N ASP A 13 9.33 5.00 11.64
CA ASP A 13 10.51 5.29 10.81
C ASP A 13 10.50 4.46 9.52
N PHE A 14 11.42 4.76 8.60
CA PHE A 14 11.49 4.05 7.33
C PHE A 14 11.80 2.56 7.48
N ALA A 15 12.65 2.18 8.44
CA ALA A 15 13.00 0.78 8.66
C ALA A 15 11.78 -0.01 9.15
N GLN A 16 10.99 0.57 10.05
CA GLN A 16 9.73 -0.01 10.52
C GLN A 16 8.72 -0.17 9.37
N LEU A 17 8.57 0.85 8.51
CA LEU A 17 7.70 0.73 7.32
C LEU A 17 8.20 -0.38 6.38
N TYR A 18 9.51 -0.47 6.16
CA TYR A 18 10.11 -1.49 5.31
C TYR A 18 9.93 -2.91 5.85
N ASP A 19 10.11 -3.11 7.16
CA ASP A 19 9.91 -4.40 7.80
C ASP A 19 8.45 -4.85 7.71
N TRP A 20 7.51 -3.93 7.97
CA TRP A 20 6.08 -4.19 7.77
C TRP A 20 5.75 -4.51 6.31
N TYR A 21 6.28 -3.72 5.37
CA TYR A 21 6.06 -3.93 3.94
C TYR A 21 6.52 -5.33 3.50
N ARG A 22 7.71 -5.75 3.96
CA ARG A 22 8.23 -7.08 3.68
C ARG A 22 7.41 -8.20 4.29
N TYR A 23 6.92 -8.00 5.51
CA TYR A 23 6.08 -8.97 6.19
C TYR A 23 4.73 -9.11 5.47
N LEU A 24 4.01 -8.01 5.27
CA LEU A 24 2.69 -8.02 4.64
C LEU A 24 2.71 -8.53 3.21
N ASN A 25 3.75 -8.24 2.44
CA ASN A 25 3.89 -8.77 1.08
C ASN A 25 4.00 -10.29 1.00
N GLN A 26 4.42 -10.98 2.08
CA GLN A 26 4.43 -12.45 2.11
C GLN A 26 3.01 -13.02 2.21
N HIS A 27 2.05 -12.24 2.72
CA HIS A 27 0.66 -12.63 2.91
C HIS A 27 -0.27 -12.10 1.84
N LEU A 28 0.01 -10.91 1.29
CA LEU A 28 -0.88 -10.21 0.37
C LEU A 28 -0.60 -10.50 -1.11
N TRP A 29 0.64 -10.77 -1.51
CA TRP A 29 0.93 -11.05 -2.92
C TRP A 29 0.25 -12.29 -3.53
N PRO A 30 -0.12 -13.32 -2.75
CA PRO A 30 -0.94 -14.41 -3.27
C PRO A 30 -2.40 -14.03 -3.58
N VAL A 31 -2.89 -12.87 -3.12
CA VAL A 31 -4.29 -12.43 -3.34
C VAL A 31 -4.48 -12.05 -4.80
N GLU A 32 -5.41 -12.75 -5.48
CA GLU A 32 -5.78 -12.43 -6.85
C GLU A 32 -6.47 -11.05 -6.90
N GLY A 33 -6.11 -10.22 -7.87
CA GLY A 33 -6.66 -8.86 -8.02
C GLY A 33 -5.90 -7.76 -7.25
N LEU A 34 -4.83 -8.09 -6.53
CA LEU A 34 -3.94 -7.07 -5.98
C LEU A 34 -3.03 -6.52 -7.10
N SER A 35 -3.11 -5.23 -7.38
CA SER A 35 -2.49 -4.61 -8.57
C SER A 35 -1.16 -3.91 -8.31
N PHE A 36 -0.97 -3.33 -7.13
CA PHE A 36 0.30 -2.70 -6.74
C PHE A 36 0.45 -2.59 -5.23
N SER A 37 1.67 -2.27 -4.78
CA SER A 37 1.95 -1.88 -3.41
C SER A 37 3.05 -0.83 -3.36
N ASP A 38 3.06 0.01 -2.34
CA ASP A 38 4.10 1.03 -2.15
C ASP A 38 4.34 1.36 -0.67
N ILE A 39 5.52 1.88 -0.36
CA ILE A 39 5.81 2.54 0.92
C ILE A 39 5.59 4.03 0.69
N GLN A 40 4.49 4.58 1.20
CA GLN A 40 4.17 6.00 1.07
C GLN A 40 4.82 6.80 2.21
N GLU A 41 6.11 7.15 2.09
CA GLU A 41 6.85 7.83 3.17
C GLU A 41 6.23 9.20 3.51
N ALA A 42 5.74 9.91 2.49
CA ALA A 42 5.10 11.23 2.66
C ALA A 42 3.82 11.17 3.51
N ARG A 43 3.14 10.02 3.51
CA ARG A 43 1.92 9.76 4.31
C ARG A 43 2.21 8.85 5.53
N ASN A 44 3.46 8.43 5.70
CA ASN A 44 3.93 7.52 6.74
C ASN A 44 3.07 6.26 6.85
N ARG A 45 2.84 5.54 5.74
CA ARG A 45 2.03 4.31 5.71
C ARG A 45 2.38 3.46 4.48
N LEU A 46 1.81 2.25 4.41
CA LEU A 46 1.85 1.37 3.25
C LEU A 46 0.59 1.56 2.41
N GLU A 47 0.72 1.42 1.10
CA GLU A 47 -0.40 1.48 0.15
C GLU A 47 -0.49 0.17 -0.63
N TYR A 48 -1.72 -0.30 -0.84
CA TYR A 48 -2.03 -1.44 -1.70
C TYR A 48 -3.16 -1.08 -2.65
N GLY A 49 -3.04 -1.55 -3.89
CA GLY A 49 -4.08 -1.39 -4.91
C GLY A 49 -4.91 -2.65 -5.07
N ALA A 50 -6.22 -2.56 -4.86
CA ALA A 50 -7.17 -3.59 -5.24
C ALA A 50 -7.82 -3.23 -6.58
N ILE A 51 -8.14 -4.22 -7.42
CA ILE A 51 -8.81 -3.96 -8.71
C ILE A 51 -10.31 -3.73 -8.56
N ASP A 52 -10.91 -4.21 -7.47
CA ASP A 52 -12.33 -4.09 -7.17
C ASP A 52 -12.60 -4.15 -5.65
N GLU A 53 -13.87 -3.96 -5.27
CA GLU A 53 -14.31 -4.00 -3.88
C GLU A 53 -14.18 -5.40 -3.24
N PRO A 54 -14.55 -6.52 -3.90
CA PRO A 54 -14.31 -7.85 -3.36
C PRO A 54 -12.86 -8.11 -2.97
N THR A 55 -11.91 -7.75 -3.84
CA THR A 55 -10.47 -7.88 -3.55
C THR A 55 -10.07 -7.02 -2.35
N ARG A 56 -10.56 -5.76 -2.27
CA ARG A 56 -10.28 -4.90 -1.11
C ARG A 56 -10.76 -5.54 0.19
N VAL A 57 -11.98 -6.10 0.20
CA VAL A 57 -12.55 -6.77 1.38
C VAL A 57 -11.73 -7.99 1.78
N GLU A 58 -11.24 -8.78 0.81
CA GLU A 58 -10.35 -9.91 1.10
C GLU A 58 -9.05 -9.45 1.77
N VAL A 59 -8.41 -8.41 1.23
CA VAL A 59 -7.20 -7.81 1.83
C VAL A 59 -7.48 -7.27 3.23
N GLU A 60 -8.60 -6.58 3.44
CA GLU A 60 -9.01 -6.08 4.76
C GLU A 60 -9.14 -7.21 5.79
N ASN A 61 -9.72 -8.35 5.40
CA ASN A 61 -9.85 -9.52 6.27
C ASN A 61 -8.48 -10.12 6.63
N ILE A 62 -7.57 -10.25 5.66
CA ILE A 62 -6.21 -10.75 5.92
C ILE A 62 -5.46 -9.80 6.88
N LEU A 63 -5.58 -8.48 6.67
CA LEU A 63 -4.96 -7.49 7.56
C LEU A 63 -5.53 -7.54 8.98
N ALA A 64 -6.84 -7.80 9.12
CA ALA A 64 -7.48 -7.97 10.41
C ALA A 64 -6.98 -9.24 11.13
N ASP A 65 -6.84 -10.36 10.41
CA ASP A 65 -6.33 -11.62 10.96
C ASP A 65 -4.86 -11.52 11.38
N LEU A 66 -4.08 -10.66 10.71
CA LEU A 66 -2.68 -10.38 11.04
C LEU A 66 -2.50 -9.35 12.17
N ASP A 67 -3.60 -8.85 12.75
CA ASP A 67 -3.61 -7.81 13.80
C ASP A 67 -2.76 -6.58 13.42
N VAL A 68 -2.92 -6.11 12.17
CA VAL A 68 -2.12 -5.02 11.63
C VAL A 68 -2.47 -3.70 12.35
N PRO A 69 -1.46 -2.92 12.80
CA PRO A 69 -1.71 -1.65 13.48
C PRO A 69 -2.61 -0.71 12.67
N CYS A 70 -3.60 -0.11 13.34
CA CYS A 70 -4.45 0.90 12.71
C CYS A 70 -3.61 2.00 12.05
N PHE A 71 -4.07 2.46 10.88
CA PHE A 71 -3.44 3.50 10.05
C PHE A 71 -2.11 3.12 9.38
N LEU A 72 -1.60 1.90 9.55
CA LEU A 72 -0.39 1.45 8.87
C LEU A 72 -0.62 1.20 7.38
N VAL A 73 -1.82 0.76 6.98
CA VAL A 73 -2.14 0.38 5.60
C VAL A 73 -3.29 1.22 5.07
N ALA A 74 -3.18 1.64 3.82
CA ALA A 74 -4.29 2.14 3.01
C ALA A 74 -4.49 1.23 1.80
N ILE A 75 -5.74 0.90 1.50
CA ILE A 75 -6.11 0.13 0.31
C ILE A 75 -6.91 1.05 -0.61
N GLU A 76 -6.47 1.20 -1.86
CA GLU A 76 -7.18 1.98 -2.87
C GLU A 76 -7.70 1.05 -3.96
N ILE A 77 -8.94 1.25 -4.41
CA ILE A 77 -9.43 0.59 -5.63
C ILE A 77 -8.91 1.38 -6.81
N ARG A 78 -8.10 0.74 -7.65
CA ARG A 78 -7.64 1.31 -8.93
C ARG A 78 -7.86 0.26 -10.01
N GLU A 79 -8.69 0.60 -11.00
CA GLU A 79 -8.72 -0.15 -12.26
C GLU A 79 -7.30 -0.16 -12.84
N TYR A 80 -6.89 -1.30 -13.40
CA TYR A 80 -5.58 -1.47 -14.01
C TYR A 80 -5.21 -0.23 -14.85
N ALA A 81 -3.97 0.24 -14.71
CA ALA A 81 -3.40 1.10 -15.73
C ALA A 81 -3.44 0.31 -17.05
N VAL A 82 -4.41 0.62 -17.91
CA VAL A 82 -4.43 0.10 -19.28
C VAL A 82 -3.05 0.42 -19.87
N PRO A 83 -2.29 -0.57 -20.37
CA PRO A 83 -1.03 -0.28 -21.02
C PRO A 83 -1.27 0.79 -22.10
N LEU A 84 -0.46 1.84 -22.14
CA LEU A 84 -0.58 2.93 -23.13
C LEU A 84 -0.56 2.42 -24.59
N ALA A 85 -0.20 1.15 -24.81
CA ALA A 85 -0.22 0.48 -26.10
C ALA A 85 -1.62 0.01 -26.57
N SER A 86 -2.70 0.26 -25.81
CA SER A 86 -4.04 -0.26 -26.14
C SER A 86 -5.03 0.80 -26.67
N VAL A 87 -4.60 2.03 -26.97
CA VAL A 87 -5.44 3.02 -27.64
C VAL A 87 -5.25 2.87 -29.16
N PRO A 88 -6.31 2.55 -29.95
CA PRO A 88 -6.22 2.46 -31.40
C PRO A 88 -5.90 3.80 -32.07
#